data_AF-A0A953C5C5-F1
#
_entry.id   AF-A0A953C5C5-F1
#
_cell.length_a   1.000
_cell.length_b   1.000
_cell.length_c   1.000
_cell.angle_alpha   90.00
_cell.angle_beta   90.00
_cell.angle_gamma   90.00
#
_symmetry.space_group_name_H-M   'P 1'
#
loop_
_entity.id
_entity.type
_entity.pdbx_description
1 polymer ?
#
loop_
_entity_poly.entity_id
_entity_poly.type
_entity_poly.pdbx_seq_one_letter_code
_entity_poly.pdbx_strand_id
1 'polypeptide(L)'
;MVAGEDAQLSLRFGTKSPRAFRTIAEVAEELAVPQHVLRFWESKFPQVRPLKRRGGRRYYRPEDVLLLRRIQGLLYGEGYTIRGAQKLLREKSTRAATAEQPATSATEALEDSDIAPEPPAQAPGVSPENRAVLRSILAELEAVSADLQAIVRR
;
A
#
# COMPACT_ATOMS: atom_id res chain seq x y z
N MET A 1 -5.81 -3.51 -29.70
CA MET A 1 -5.90 -2.25 -28.93
C MET A 1 -6.94 -2.45 -27.85
N VAL A 2 -6.53 -2.90 -26.66
CA VAL A 2 -7.44 -3.09 -25.52
C VAL A 2 -7.11 -1.98 -24.52
N ALA A 3 -7.90 -0.90 -24.58
CA ALA A 3 -7.92 0.16 -23.58
C ALA A 3 -9.38 0.24 -23.11
N GLY A 4 -9.71 -0.47 -22.03
CA GLY A 4 -11.10 -0.60 -21.60
C GLY A 4 -11.35 -1.06 -20.17
N GLU A 5 -10.34 -1.46 -19.39
CA GLU A 5 -10.56 -1.96 -18.02
C GLU A 5 -10.25 -0.93 -16.91
N ASP A 6 -9.61 0.19 -17.23
CA ASP A 6 -9.16 1.16 -16.22
C ASP A 6 -10.28 2.09 -15.69
N ALA A 7 -11.44 2.13 -16.35
CA ALA A 7 -12.53 3.06 -16.01
C ALA A 7 -13.53 2.53 -14.97
N GLN A 8 -13.51 1.23 -14.63
CA GLN A 8 -14.51 0.62 -13.75
C GLN A 8 -14.22 0.81 -12.25
N LEU A 9 -12.98 1.13 -11.87
CA LEU A 9 -12.59 1.26 -10.46
C LEU A 9 -13.11 2.57 -9.84
N SER A 10 -13.21 3.66 -10.60
CA SER A 10 -13.54 4.99 -10.07
C SER A 10 -15.00 5.19 -9.64
N LEU A 11 -15.94 4.32 -10.05
CA LEU A 11 -17.39 4.48 -9.82
C LEU A 11 -17.93 3.78 -8.56
N ARG A 12 -17.11 3.02 -7.83
CA ARG A 12 -17.52 2.36 -6.56
C ARG A 12 -17.15 3.15 -5.30
N PHE A 13 -16.41 4.24 -5.45
CA PHE A 13 -16.01 5.09 -4.33
C PHE A 13 -17.15 6.04 -3.99
N GLY A 14 -18.16 5.49 -3.32
CA GLY A 14 -19.32 6.24 -2.84
C GLY A 14 -18.87 7.53 -2.14
N THR A 15 -19.57 8.61 -2.49
CA THR A 15 -19.56 9.94 -1.88
C THR A 15 -19.84 9.87 -0.38
N LYS A 16 -18.91 9.32 0.39
CA LYS A 16 -18.96 9.28 1.85
C LYS A 16 -18.25 10.53 2.36
N SER A 17 -18.80 11.13 3.41
CA SER A 17 -18.33 12.38 3.99
C SER A 17 -16.80 12.39 4.19
N PRO A 18 -16.12 13.52 3.91
CA PRO A 18 -14.66 13.63 4.02
C PRO A 18 -14.13 13.42 5.44
N ARG A 19 -15.02 13.40 6.44
CA ARG A 19 -14.69 13.16 7.85
C ARG A 19 -15.00 11.74 8.34
N ALA A 20 -15.54 10.88 7.49
CA ALA A 20 -15.95 9.55 7.90
C ALA A 20 -14.74 8.61 8.08
N PHE A 21 -14.76 7.81 9.14
CA PHE A 21 -13.78 6.75 9.35
C PHE A 21 -13.88 5.70 8.25
N ARG A 22 -12.72 5.21 7.80
CA ARG A 22 -12.61 4.19 6.75
C ARG A 22 -12.07 2.89 7.33
N THR A 23 -12.61 1.77 6.90
CA THR A 23 -12.09 0.45 7.27
C THR A 23 -10.88 0.08 6.40
N ILE A 24 -10.05 -0.85 6.87
CA ILE A 24 -8.90 -1.34 6.10
C ILE A 24 -9.27 -1.94 4.74
N ALA A 25 -10.46 -2.54 4.60
CA ALA A 25 -10.92 -3.05 3.32
C ALA A 25 -11.21 -1.91 2.34
N GLU A 26 -11.92 -0.87 2.79
CA GLU A 26 -12.22 0.29 1.95
C GLU A 26 -10.95 1.04 1.54
N VAL A 27 -9.99 1.21 2.45
CA VAL A 27 -8.72 1.88 2.14
C VAL A 27 -7.85 1.03 1.20
N ALA A 28 -7.88 -0.29 1.35
CA ALA A 28 -7.18 -1.21 0.44
C ALA A 28 -7.73 -1.11 -0.99
N GLU A 29 -9.06 -1.09 -1.14
CA GLU A 29 -9.72 -0.92 -2.43
C GLU A 29 -9.43 0.47 -3.04
N GLU A 30 -9.46 1.53 -2.23
CA GLU A 30 -9.19 2.92 -2.64
C GLU A 30 -7.76 3.15 -3.14
N LEU A 31 -6.78 2.50 -2.51
CA LEU A 31 -5.37 2.59 -2.88
C LEU A 31 -4.95 1.53 -3.90
N ALA A 32 -5.83 0.57 -4.21
CA ALA A 32 -5.50 -0.65 -4.95
C ALA A 32 -4.29 -1.41 -4.33
N VAL A 33 -4.20 -1.41 -3.00
CA VAL A 33 -3.11 -2.05 -2.24
C VAL A 33 -3.70 -3.16 -1.34
N PRO A 34 -3.10 -4.36 -1.30
CA PRO A 34 -3.61 -5.43 -0.45
C PRO A 34 -3.66 -5.05 1.04
N GLN A 35 -4.68 -5.52 1.77
CA GLN A 35 -4.87 -5.20 3.19
C GLN A 35 -3.67 -5.56 4.07
N HIS A 36 -2.93 -6.62 3.75
CA HIS A 36 -1.75 -7.01 4.52
C HIS A 36 -0.59 -6.03 4.36
N VAL A 37 -0.47 -5.36 3.20
CA VAL A 37 0.53 -4.30 2.97
C VAL A 37 0.19 -3.09 3.82
N LEU A 38 -1.10 -2.73 3.95
CA LEU A 38 -1.53 -1.67 4.87
C LEU A 38 -1.20 -2.02 6.33
N ARG A 39 -1.43 -3.27 6.75
CA ARG A 39 -1.00 -3.74 8.09
C ARG A 39 0.51 -3.66 8.29
N PHE A 40 1.27 -3.97 7.26
CA PHE A 40 2.73 -3.84 7.30
C PHE A 40 3.15 -2.36 7.40
N TRP A 41 2.50 -1.46 6.65
CA TRP A 41 2.74 -0.03 6.73
C TRP A 41 2.40 0.54 8.10
N GLU A 42 1.35 0.08 8.79
CA GLU A 42 1.06 0.46 10.18
C GLU A 42 2.25 0.20 11.11
N SER A 43 3.01 -0.88 10.88
CA SER A 43 4.19 -1.20 11.70
C SER A 43 5.40 -0.33 11.39
N LYS A 44 5.48 0.22 10.17
CA LYS A 44 6.61 1.03 9.70
C LYS A 44 6.36 2.52 9.85
N PHE A 45 5.13 2.98 9.77
CA PHE A 45 4.78 4.40 9.83
C PHE A 45 3.98 4.69 11.11
N PRO A 46 4.62 5.05 12.23
CA PRO A 46 3.95 5.29 13.51
C PRO A 46 3.01 6.52 13.49
N GLN A 47 3.08 7.32 12.43
CA GLN A 47 2.19 8.43 12.16
C GLN A 47 0.77 7.95 11.76
N VAL A 48 0.67 6.78 11.14
CA VAL A 48 -0.61 6.16 10.79
C VAL A 48 -1.13 5.44 12.04
N ARG A 49 -2.14 6.01 12.71
CA ARG A 49 -2.64 5.49 13.99
C ARG A 49 -4.04 4.91 13.83
N PRO A 50 -4.17 3.64 13.41
CA PRO A 50 -5.48 3.02 13.26
C PRO A 50 -6.20 2.95 14.60
N LEU A 51 -7.47 3.39 14.62
CA LEU A 51 -8.33 3.27 15.79
C LEU A 51 -8.71 1.79 15.95
N LYS A 52 -8.18 1.16 17.00
CA LYS A 52 -8.46 -0.23 17.36
C LYS A 52 -9.77 -0.30 18.14
N ARG A 53 -10.81 -0.90 17.55
CA ARG A 53 -12.09 -1.15 18.25
C ARG A 53 -12.09 -2.54 18.90
N ARG A 54 -12.92 -2.74 19.93
CA ARG A 54 -13.24 -4.07 20.46
C ARG A 54 -13.78 -4.94 19.31
N GLY A 55 -13.04 -5.99 18.94
CA GLY A 55 -13.32 -6.83 17.77
C GLY A 55 -12.24 -6.84 16.68
N GLY A 56 -11.08 -6.21 16.87
CA GLY A 56 -9.92 -6.35 15.98
C GLY A 56 -10.03 -5.63 14.63
N ARG A 57 -11.13 -4.92 14.40
CA ARG A 57 -11.32 -4.07 13.22
C ARG A 57 -10.53 -2.76 13.39
N ARG A 58 -9.85 -2.37 12.33
CA ARG A 58 -9.04 -1.15 12.24
C ARG A 58 -9.81 -0.11 11.43
N TYR A 59 -9.92 1.07 12.00
CA TYR A 59 -10.49 2.24 11.33
C TYR A 59 -9.41 3.30 11.17
N TYR A 60 -9.28 3.82 9.96
CA TYR A 60 -8.41 4.94 9.65
C TYR A 60 -9.20 6.24 9.71
N ARG A 61 -8.55 7.28 10.23
CA ARG A 61 -9.05 8.64 10.10
C ARG A 61 -8.86 9.10 8.65
N PRO A 62 -9.63 10.08 8.18
CA PRO A 62 -9.38 10.70 6.88
C PRO A 62 -7.94 11.20 6.74
N GLU A 63 -7.36 11.76 7.81
CA GLU A 63 -5.96 12.20 7.86
C GLU A 63 -4.98 11.03 7.64
N ASP A 64 -5.23 9.88 8.27
CA ASP A 64 -4.41 8.67 8.07
C ASP A 64 -4.51 8.18 6.61
N VAL A 65 -5.69 8.27 5.99
CA VAL A 65 -5.89 7.88 4.58
C VAL A 65 -5.09 8.79 3.64
N LEU A 66 -5.04 10.10 3.92
CA LEU A 66 -4.20 11.04 3.15
C LEU A 66 -2.70 10.71 3.29
N LEU A 67 -2.26 10.36 4.50
CA LEU A 67 -0.88 9.91 4.73
C LEU A 67 -0.58 8.61 3.97
N LEU A 68 -1.49 7.64 4.00
CA LEU A 68 -1.35 6.37 3.26
C LEU A 68 -1.28 6.60 1.74
N ARG A 69 -2.09 7.51 1.19
CA ARG A 69 -1.99 7.94 -0.22
C ARG A 69 -0.62 8.53 -0.53
N ARG A 70 -0.06 9.34 0.38
CA ARG A 70 1.29 9.91 0.19
C ARG A 70 2.37 8.84 0.27
N ILE A 71 2.29 7.92 1.23
CA ILE A 71 3.20 6.79 1.36
C ILE A 71 3.18 5.94 0.09
N GLN A 72 1.99 5.64 -0.45
CA GLN A 72 1.85 4.92 -1.71
C GLN A 72 2.57 5.63 -2.85
N GLY A 73 2.37 6.94 -3.03
CA GLY A 73 3.05 7.72 -4.06
C GLY A 73 4.57 7.72 -3.91
N LEU A 74 5.07 7.81 -2.68
CA LEU A 74 6.52 7.76 -2.40
C LEU A 74 7.12 6.39 -2.74
N LEU A 75 6.44 5.31 -2.38
CA LEU A 75 6.97 3.96 -2.55
C LEU A 75 6.82 3.45 -4.00
N TYR A 76 5.62 3.59 -4.58
CA TYR A 76 5.30 3.03 -5.89
C TYR A 76 5.48 4.03 -7.04
N GLY A 77 5.29 5.33 -6.79
CA GLY A 77 5.46 6.37 -7.82
C GLY A 77 6.90 6.86 -7.92
N GLU A 78 7.48 7.25 -6.78
CA GLU A 78 8.81 7.85 -6.70
C GLU A 78 9.92 6.81 -6.42
N GLY A 79 9.56 5.56 -6.08
CA GLY A 79 10.53 4.47 -5.87
C GLY A 79 11.35 4.57 -4.59
N TYR A 80 10.92 5.37 -3.60
CA TYR A 80 11.62 5.46 -2.32
C TYR A 80 11.55 4.14 -1.54
N THR A 81 12.60 3.89 -0.75
CA THR A 81 12.54 2.84 0.26
C THR A 81 11.67 3.27 1.44
N ILE A 82 11.25 2.31 2.26
CA ILE A 82 10.48 2.59 3.49
C ILE A 82 11.24 3.56 4.41
N ARG A 83 12.56 3.41 4.54
CA ARG A 83 13.41 4.33 5.32
C ARG A 83 13.44 5.74 4.69
N GLY A 84 13.55 5.82 3.36
CA GLY A 84 13.51 7.10 2.63
C GLY A 84 12.18 7.83 2.80
N ALA A 85 11.06 7.10 2.66
CA ALA A 85 9.72 7.63 2.87
C ALA A 85 9.51 8.09 4.32
N GLN A 86 9.99 7.34 5.33
CA GLN A 86 9.95 7.75 6.74
C GLN A 86 10.71 9.06 6.99
N LYS A 87 11.90 9.21 6.42
CA LYS A 87 12.72 10.43 6.56
C LYS A 87 12.00 11.64 5.96
N LEU A 88 11.47 11.51 4.74
CA LEU A 88 10.73 12.58 4.07
C LEU A 88 9.44 12.97 4.81
N LEU A 89 8.71 11.99 5.34
CA LEU A 89 7.51 12.25 6.13
C LEU A 89 7.86 12.98 7.43
N ARG A 90 8.95 12.60 8.10
CA ARG A 90 9.42 13.30 9.31
C ARG A 90 9.85 14.74 9.02
N GLU A 91 10.61 14.98 7.96
CA GLU A 91 11.05 16.32 7.56
C GLU A 91 9.88 17.24 7.17
N LYS A 92 8.82 16.69 6.58
CA LYS A 92 7.60 17.46 6.28
C LYS A 92 6.76 17.71 7.53
N SER A 93 6.69 16.76 8.47
CA SER A 93 6.06 16.97 9.77
C SER A 93 6.75 18.07 10.59
N THR A 94 8.08 18.12 10.59
CA THR A 94 8.81 19.19 11.29
C THR A 94 8.57 20.54 10.62
N ARG A 95 8.55 20.60 9.28
CA ARG A 95 8.28 21.85 8.55
C ARG A 95 6.84 22.37 8.74
N ALA A 96 5.85 21.48 8.90
CA ALA A 96 4.48 21.85 9.24
C ALA A 96 4.33 22.31 10.70
N ALA A 97 5.18 21.81 11.61
CA ALA A 97 5.24 22.25 13.01
C ALA A 97 6.04 23.56 13.19
N THR A 98 6.87 23.95 12.21
CA THR A 98 7.70 25.18 12.25
C THR A 98 6.90 26.46 11.90
N ALA A 99 5.58 26.45 12.12
CA ALA A 99 4.81 27.68 12.33
C ALA A 99 4.75 28.07 13.82
N GLU A 100 5.29 27.24 14.71
CA GLU A 100 5.64 27.59 16.09
C GLU A 100 7.13 27.22 16.33
N GLN A 101 7.82 28.06 17.08
CA GLN A 101 9.28 28.28 17.09
C GLN A 101 10.18 27.15 17.68
N PRO A 102 11.53 27.26 17.56
CA PRO A 102 12.48 26.14 17.40
C PRO A 102 13.22 25.69 18.68
N ALA A 103 14.20 24.78 18.50
CA ALA A 103 15.18 24.18 19.44
C ALA A 103 14.68 22.90 20.14
N THR A 104 15.43 21.80 20.30
CA THR A 104 16.86 21.47 20.16
C THR A 104 17.02 19.94 20.31
N SER A 105 18.13 19.39 19.77
CA SER A 105 18.84 18.17 20.24
C SER A 105 18.15 16.81 20.05
N ALA A 106 18.84 15.69 19.85
CA ALA A 106 20.19 15.36 19.41
C ALA A 106 20.18 13.83 19.17
N THR A 107 21.09 13.34 18.34
CA THR A 107 21.71 12.00 18.34
C THR A 107 20.87 10.79 18.76
N GLU A 108 20.68 9.86 17.82
CA GLU A 108 21.09 8.47 18.06
C GLU A 108 21.45 7.83 16.72
N ALA A 109 22.75 7.62 16.57
CA ALA A 109 23.33 6.71 15.60
C ALA A 109 23.02 5.28 16.07
N LEU A 110 22.40 4.49 15.22
CA LEU A 110 22.48 3.04 15.31
C LEU A 110 22.71 2.50 13.90
N GLU A 111 23.90 1.91 13.77
CA GLU A 111 24.41 1.15 12.65
C GLU A 111 23.42 0.05 12.27
N ASP A 112 23.04 -0.03 11.00
CA ASP A 112 22.86 -1.34 10.37
C ASP A 112 22.96 -1.21 8.85
N SER A 113 23.77 -2.12 8.32
CA SER A 113 24.42 -2.22 7.02
C SER A 113 23.62 -1.80 5.80
N ASP A 114 24.38 -1.33 4.81
CA ASP A 114 24.02 -1.18 3.41
C ASP A 114 23.10 -2.32 2.92
N ILE A 115 21.82 -2.00 2.76
CA ILE A 115 20.95 -2.67 1.81
C ILE A 115 20.48 -1.58 0.87
N ALA A 116 21.26 -1.38 -0.19
CA ALA A 116 20.78 -0.78 -1.41
C ALA A 116 19.51 -1.53 -1.83
N PRO A 117 18.39 -0.84 -2.14
CA PRO A 117 17.27 -1.51 -2.76
C PRO A 117 17.71 -1.93 -4.15
N GLU A 118 18.03 -3.22 -4.31
CA GLU A 118 17.89 -3.89 -5.59
C GLU A 118 16.47 -3.57 -6.13
N PRO A 119 16.32 -3.21 -7.41
CA PRO A 119 15.00 -2.95 -8.01
C PRO A 119 14.03 -4.07 -7.64
N PRO A 120 12.72 -3.81 -7.44
CA PRO A 120 11.81 -4.73 -6.77
C PRO A 120 11.53 -5.95 -7.64
N ALA A 121 12.47 -6.90 -7.67
CA ALA A 121 12.33 -8.17 -8.37
C ALA A 121 11.54 -9.17 -7.52
N GLN A 122 11.28 -8.93 -6.24
CA GLN A 122 10.43 -9.81 -5.42
C GLN A 122 9.62 -9.03 -4.39
N ALA A 123 8.32 -8.88 -4.66
CA ALA A 123 7.34 -8.48 -3.66
C ALA A 123 7.43 -9.41 -2.43
N PRO A 124 7.64 -8.90 -1.21
CA PRO A 124 7.62 -9.72 -0.01
C PRO A 124 6.15 -9.98 0.35
N GLY A 125 5.67 -11.20 0.12
CA GLY A 125 4.28 -11.54 0.46
C GLY A 125 3.71 -12.82 -0.15
N VAL A 126 4.45 -13.53 -1.00
CA VAL A 126 4.00 -14.81 -1.51
C VAL A 126 5.09 -15.83 -1.17
N SER A 127 4.81 -16.70 -0.19
CA SER A 127 5.64 -17.88 0.09
C SER A 127 5.95 -18.58 -1.24
N PRO A 128 7.17 -19.14 -1.46
CA PRO A 128 7.46 -19.90 -2.66
C PRO A 128 6.41 -20.98 -2.95
N GLU A 129 5.80 -21.54 -1.89
CA GLU A 129 4.66 -22.45 -1.96
C GLU A 129 3.41 -21.79 -2.54
N ASN A 130 3.00 -20.63 -2.02
CA ASN A 130 1.87 -19.88 -2.56
C ASN A 130 2.11 -19.45 -4.03
N ARG A 131 3.37 -19.15 -4.40
CA ARG A 131 3.73 -18.84 -5.79
C ARG A 131 3.59 -20.07 -6.68
N ALA A 132 3.99 -21.24 -6.20
CA ALA A 132 3.84 -22.50 -6.92
C ALA A 132 2.35 -22.85 -7.12
N VAL A 133 1.53 -22.71 -6.07
CA VAL A 133 0.08 -22.93 -6.13
C VAL A 133 -0.57 -21.99 -7.14
N LEU A 134 -0.26 -20.69 -7.09
CA LEU A 134 -0.81 -19.71 -8.03
C LEU A 134 -0.40 -19.99 -9.48
N ARG A 135 0.83 -20.46 -9.72
CA ARG A 135 1.28 -20.87 -11.06
C ARG A 135 0.53 -22.11 -11.57
N SER A 136 0.26 -23.07 -10.69
CA SER A 136 -0.54 -24.26 -11.05
C SER A 136 -1.95 -23.86 -11.48
N ILE A 137 -2.62 -23.04 -10.66
CA ILE A 137 -3.97 -22.55 -10.96
C ILE A 137 -3.99 -21.74 -12.25
N LEU A 138 -2.99 -20.90 -12.48
CA LEU A 138 -2.89 -20.12 -13.72
C LEU A 138 -2.74 -21.02 -14.95
N ALA A 139 -1.90 -22.06 -14.89
CA ALA A 139 -1.73 -23.01 -15.98
C ALA A 139 -3.03 -23.79 -16.27
N GLU A 140 -3.78 -24.19 -15.25
CA GLU A 140 -5.09 -24.84 -15.41
C GLU A 140 -6.11 -23.91 -16.09
N LEU A 141 -6.16 -22.64 -15.69
CA LEU A 141 -7.05 -21.66 -16.30
C LEU A 141 -6.67 -21.35 -17.75
N GLU A 142 -5.38 -21.29 -18.07
CA GLU A 142 -4.89 -21.12 -19.45
C GLU A 142 -5.28 -22.31 -20.33
N ALA A 143 -5.16 -23.54 -19.83
CA ALA A 143 -5.59 -24.74 -20.55
C ALA A 143 -7.10 -24.72 -20.83
N VAL A 144 -7.92 -24.43 -19.82
CA VAL A 144 -9.38 -24.31 -19.97
C VAL A 144 -9.75 -23.19 -20.94
N SER A 145 -9.04 -22.06 -20.88
CA SER A 145 -9.24 -20.95 -21.82
C SER A 145 -8.90 -21.36 -23.26
N ALA A 146 -7.82 -22.11 -23.47
CA ALA A 146 -7.42 -22.58 -24.79
C ALA A 146 -8.47 -23.52 -25.41
N ASP A 147 -9.00 -24.45 -24.61
CA ASP A 147 -10.05 -25.38 -25.04
C ASP A 147 -11.33 -24.64 -25.43
N LEU A 148 -11.75 -23.66 -24.62
CA LEU A 148 -12.91 -22.82 -24.94
C LEU A 148 -12.69 -22.00 -26.21
N GLN A 149 -11.49 -21.42 -26.40
CA GLN A 149 -11.17 -20.69 -27.63
C GLN A 149 -11.16 -21.61 -28.87
N ALA A 150 -10.76 -22.86 -28.74
CA ALA A 150 -10.81 -23.85 -29.81
C ALA A 150 -12.26 -24.22 -30.19
N ILE A 151 -13.16 -24.28 -29.21
CA ILE A 151 -14.59 -24.51 -29.44
C ILE A 151 -15.25 -23.30 -30.10
N VAL A 152 -14.93 -22.09 -29.65
CA VAL A 152 -15.55 -20.84 -30.17
C VAL A 152 -15.07 -20.47 -31.57
N ARG A 153 -13.88 -20.93 -32.00
CA ARG A 153 -13.34 -20.71 -33.35
C ARG A 153 -13.82 -21.74 -34.40
N ARG A 154 -14.66 -22.70 -34.00
CA ARG A 154 -15.24 -23.73 -34.87
C ARG A 154 -16.66 -23.36 -35.26
#